data_AF-Q9V2Z3-F1
#
_entry.id   AF-Q9V2Z3-F1
#
_cell.length_a   1.000
_cell.length_b   1.000
_cell.length_c   1.000
_cell.angle_alpha   90.00
_cell.angle_beta   90.00
_cell.angle_gamma   90.00
#
_symmetry.space_group_name_H-M   'P 1'
#
loop_
_entity.id
_entity.type
_entity.pdbx_description
1 polymer ?
#
loop_
_entity_poly.entity_id
_entity_poly.type
_entity_poly.pdbx_seq_one_letter_code
_entity_poly.pdbx_strand_id
1 'polypeptide(L)'
;VFDSYKVIVMDKVVLAFSGGLDTSVCIKLLEEKYGMEVITACVDVGQPREEVERPARVAEELGNYKHHTVDAREEFAENYIFPAIKANAVYEGYPLSTALARPLIAEKIVEVAESEGASAIAHGCTGKGNDQFRFEAVIRSRTDLEVIAPIRDLNLTRTEEMEYARS
;
A
#
# COMPACT_ATOMS: atom_id res chain seq x y z
N VAL A 1 -19.10 -40.36 -10.01
CA VAL A 1 -17.72 -40.23 -9.49
C VAL A 1 -16.97 -39.35 -10.46
N PHE A 2 -16.83 -38.07 -10.15
CA PHE A 2 -15.87 -37.07 -10.62
C PHE A 2 -16.45 -35.74 -10.13
N ASP A 3 -16.24 -35.49 -8.85
CA ASP A 3 -16.55 -34.20 -8.23
C ASP A 3 -15.61 -33.18 -8.88
N SER A 4 -16.19 -32.21 -9.56
CA SER A 4 -15.46 -31.16 -10.25
C SER A 4 -14.68 -30.35 -9.22
N TYR A 5 -13.34 -30.37 -9.29
CA TYR A 5 -12.50 -29.42 -8.59
C TYR A 5 -12.91 -28.01 -9.01
N LYS A 6 -13.76 -27.39 -8.21
CA LYS A 6 -14.10 -25.97 -8.36
C LYS A 6 -12.82 -25.23 -7.98
N VAL A 7 -12.12 -24.68 -8.98
CA VAL A 7 -11.00 -23.77 -8.73
C VAL A 7 -11.59 -22.63 -7.90
N ILE A 8 -11.25 -22.56 -6.62
CA ILE A 8 -11.58 -21.42 -5.77
C ILE A 8 -10.70 -20.29 -6.28
N VAL A 9 -11.26 -19.40 -7.07
CA VAL A 9 -10.59 -18.15 -7.45
C VAL A 9 -10.70 -17.27 -6.21
N MET A 10 -9.59 -17.12 -5.49
CA MET A 10 -9.49 -16.14 -4.41
C MET A 10 -9.40 -14.75 -5.00
N ASP A 11 -10.18 -13.83 -4.45
CA ASP A 11 -10.07 -12.42 -4.78
C ASP A 11 -8.71 -11.89 -4.34
N LYS A 12 -8.03 -11.16 -5.23
CA LYS A 12 -6.69 -10.62 -4.99
C LYS A 12 -6.77 -9.19 -4.49
N VAL A 13 -5.88 -8.84 -3.58
CA VAL A 13 -5.72 -7.48 -3.07
C VAL A 13 -4.26 -7.04 -3.18
N VAL A 14 -4.02 -5.84 -3.73
CA VAL A 14 -2.69 -5.22 -3.67
C VAL A 14 -2.59 -4.32 -2.44
N LEU A 15 -1.72 -4.68 -1.51
CA LEU A 15 -1.41 -3.91 -0.31
C LEU A 15 -0.23 -2.96 -0.56
N ALA A 16 -0.47 -1.66 -0.43
CA ALA A 16 0.60 -0.68 -0.30
C ALA A 16 1.41 -0.96 0.98
N PHE A 17 2.61 -1.52 0.81
CA PHE A 17 3.34 -2.23 1.86
C PHE A 17 4.68 -1.55 2.18
N SER A 18 4.85 -1.16 3.43
CA SER A 18 6.10 -0.58 3.93
C SER A 18 6.99 -1.59 4.67
N GLY A 19 6.43 -2.74 5.11
CA GLY A 19 7.10 -3.65 6.04
C GLY A 19 7.06 -3.19 7.50
N GLY A 20 6.33 -2.11 7.82
CA GLY A 20 6.09 -1.67 9.20
C GLY A 20 4.97 -2.46 9.86
N LEU A 21 4.89 -2.40 11.19
CA LEU A 21 3.92 -3.19 11.98
C LEU A 21 2.49 -3.08 11.43
N ASP A 22 2.00 -1.87 11.18
CA ASP A 22 0.66 -1.58 10.70
C ASP A 22 0.36 -2.34 9.40
N THR A 23 1.27 -2.23 8.42
CA THR A 23 1.13 -2.90 7.13
C THR A 23 1.36 -4.41 7.22
N SER A 24 2.22 -4.88 8.13
CA SER A 24 2.46 -6.31 8.36
C SER A 24 1.23 -7.00 8.97
N VAL A 25 0.56 -6.33 9.91
CA VAL A 25 -0.73 -6.76 10.46
C VAL A 25 -1.80 -6.81 9.37
N CYS A 26 -1.80 -5.87 8.42
CA CYS A 26 -2.74 -5.90 7.29
C CYS A 26 -2.64 -7.17 6.45
N ILE A 27 -1.45 -7.76 6.24
CA ILE A 27 -1.31 -9.01 5.47
C ILE A 27 -2.20 -10.10 6.09
N LYS A 28 -2.04 -10.36 7.39
CA LYS A 28 -2.80 -11.40 8.09
C LYS A 28 -4.28 -11.05 8.20
N LEU A 29 -4.63 -9.78 8.42
CA LEU A 29 -6.04 -9.37 8.43
C LEU A 29 -6.73 -9.64 7.09
N LEU A 30 -6.08 -9.27 5.97
CA LEU A 30 -6.63 -9.47 4.62
C LEU A 30 -6.76 -10.96 4.27
N GLU A 31 -5.78 -11.78 4.67
CA GLU A 31 -5.82 -13.23 4.50
C GLU A 31 -6.96 -13.87 5.34
N GLU A 32 -7.01 -13.58 6.64
CA GLU A 32 -7.87 -14.30 7.60
C GLU A 32 -9.29 -13.77 7.68
N LYS A 33 -9.46 -12.43 7.66
CA LYS A 33 -10.78 -11.80 7.82
C LYS A 33 -11.45 -11.49 6.48
N TYR A 34 -10.67 -11.16 5.46
CA TYR A 34 -11.20 -10.81 4.14
C TYR A 34 -11.09 -11.98 3.15
N GLY A 35 -10.34 -13.03 3.46
CA GLY A 35 -10.23 -14.23 2.61
C GLY A 35 -9.55 -13.95 1.27
N MET A 36 -8.66 -12.96 1.22
CA MET A 36 -8.04 -12.48 -0.02
C MET A 36 -6.61 -13.01 -0.20
N GLU A 37 -6.21 -13.21 -1.45
CA GLU A 37 -4.80 -13.41 -1.82
C GLU A 37 -4.10 -12.04 -1.79
N VAL A 38 -3.17 -11.87 -0.86
CA VAL A 38 -2.46 -10.59 -0.69
C VAL A 38 -1.23 -10.53 -1.60
N ILE A 39 -1.14 -9.47 -2.39
CA ILE A 39 0.05 -9.09 -3.15
C ILE A 39 0.58 -7.80 -2.53
N THR A 40 1.87 -7.76 -2.19
CA THR A 40 2.45 -6.56 -1.56
C THR A 40 3.18 -5.71 -2.60
N ALA A 41 3.12 -4.39 -2.45
CA ALA A 41 3.81 -3.48 -3.35
C ALA A 41 4.45 -2.30 -2.59
N CYS A 42 5.71 -2.02 -2.90
CA CYS A 42 6.45 -0.85 -2.45
C CYS A 42 6.87 -0.01 -3.66
N VAL A 43 6.88 1.31 -3.50
CA VAL A 43 7.29 2.25 -4.55
C VAL A 43 8.51 3.02 -4.06
N ASP A 44 9.62 2.90 -4.77
CA ASP A 44 10.86 3.65 -4.55
C ASP A 44 10.73 5.03 -5.20
N VAL A 45 10.63 6.05 -4.35
CA VAL A 45 10.64 7.47 -4.71
C VAL A 45 11.91 8.17 -4.21
N GLY A 46 12.95 7.39 -3.87
CA GLY A 46 14.25 7.88 -3.41
C GLY A 46 14.42 7.87 -1.89
N GLN A 47 13.57 7.14 -1.16
CA GLN A 47 13.74 6.89 0.27
C GLN A 47 15.01 6.05 0.55
N PRO A 48 15.49 5.99 1.81
CA PRO A 48 16.66 5.18 2.15
C PRO A 48 16.55 3.74 1.66
N ARG A 49 17.66 3.18 1.17
CA ARG A 49 17.71 1.84 0.59
C ARG A 49 17.13 0.75 1.50
N GLU A 50 17.35 0.86 2.80
CA GLU A 50 16.78 -0.06 3.78
C GLU A 50 15.24 -0.06 3.75
N GLU A 51 14.62 1.10 3.57
CA GLU A 51 13.16 1.24 3.48
C GLU A 51 12.59 0.67 2.19
N VAL A 52 13.37 0.61 1.11
CA VAL A 52 12.99 -0.02 -0.17
C VAL A 52 13.11 -1.54 -0.10
N GLU A 53 14.16 -2.06 0.53
CA GLU A 53 14.42 -3.50 0.60
C GLU A 53 13.64 -4.22 1.72
N ARG A 54 13.31 -3.51 2.81
CA ARG A 54 12.59 -4.06 3.96
C ARG A 54 11.22 -4.67 3.60
N PRO A 55 10.35 -4.01 2.81
CA PRO A 55 9.07 -4.59 2.38
C PRO A 55 9.19 -6.00 1.79
N ALA A 56 10.12 -6.23 0.86
CA ALA A 56 10.30 -7.54 0.25
C ALA A 56 10.68 -8.61 1.29
N ARG A 57 11.66 -8.29 2.16
CA ARG A 57 12.11 -9.21 3.22
C ARG A 57 10.99 -9.54 4.20
N VAL A 58 10.28 -8.53 4.69
CA VAL A 58 9.21 -8.73 5.68
C VAL A 58 8.01 -9.47 5.08
N ALA A 59 7.68 -9.23 3.81
CA ALA A 59 6.63 -10.00 3.13
C ALA A 59 7.00 -11.49 3.07
N GLU A 60 8.24 -11.80 2.69
CA GLU A 60 8.76 -13.17 2.64
C GLU A 60 8.75 -13.85 4.03
N GLU A 61 9.20 -13.15 5.08
CA GLU A 61 9.17 -13.64 6.46
C GLU A 61 7.75 -13.97 6.96
N LEU A 62 6.74 -13.27 6.46
CA LEU A 62 5.32 -13.48 6.82
C LEU A 62 4.61 -14.53 5.94
N GLY A 63 5.36 -15.18 5.03
CA GLY A 63 4.84 -16.18 4.11
C GLY A 63 4.12 -15.60 2.88
N ASN A 64 4.27 -14.31 2.62
CA ASN A 64 3.74 -13.66 1.43
C ASN A 64 4.81 -13.65 0.32
N TYR A 65 4.62 -14.51 -0.68
CA TYR A 65 5.64 -14.74 -1.72
C TYR A 65 5.53 -13.83 -2.94
N LYS A 66 4.57 -12.89 -2.96
CA LYS A 66 4.35 -12.03 -4.13
C LYS A 66 4.48 -10.55 -3.76
N HIS A 67 5.64 -10.01 -4.09
CA HIS A 67 6.03 -8.64 -3.80
C HIS A 67 6.49 -7.89 -5.06
N HIS A 68 6.06 -6.64 -5.20
CA HIS A 68 6.54 -5.71 -6.24
C HIS A 68 7.30 -4.55 -5.60
N THR A 69 8.49 -4.27 -6.12
CA THR A 69 9.21 -3.01 -5.85
C THR A 69 9.23 -2.20 -7.14
N VAL A 70 8.56 -1.05 -7.15
CA VAL A 70 8.42 -0.17 -8.32
C VAL A 70 9.41 0.99 -8.19
N ASP A 71 10.35 1.12 -9.12
CA ASP A 71 11.22 2.29 -9.19
C ASP A 71 10.49 3.44 -9.87
N ALA A 72 10.22 4.51 -9.12
CA ALA A 72 9.52 5.70 -9.58
C ALA A 72 10.34 6.97 -9.29
N ARG A 73 11.66 6.85 -9.09
CA ARG A 73 12.52 7.97 -8.66
C ARG A 73 12.60 9.09 -9.68
N GLU A 74 12.78 8.74 -10.95
CA GLU A 74 12.87 9.71 -12.04
C GLU A 74 11.51 10.38 -12.28
N GLU A 75 10.43 9.61 -12.31
CA GLU A 75 9.07 10.12 -12.42
C GLU A 75 8.71 11.05 -11.25
N PHE A 76 9.14 10.73 -10.03
CA PHE A 76 8.93 11.58 -8.86
C PHE A 76 9.66 12.94 -9.01
N ALA A 77 10.91 12.90 -9.45
CA ALA A 77 11.70 14.10 -9.68
C ALA A 77 11.06 15.00 -10.75
N GLU A 78 10.73 14.42 -11.90
CA GLU A 78 10.26 15.17 -13.07
C GLU A 78 8.83 15.69 -12.91
N ASN A 79 7.92 14.86 -12.40
CA ASN A 79 6.48 15.15 -12.43
C ASN A 79 5.93 15.71 -11.11
N TYR A 80 6.67 15.61 -10.01
CA TYR A 80 6.20 16.08 -8.69
C TYR A 80 7.16 17.11 -8.08
N ILE A 81 8.46 16.80 -8.00
CA ILE A 81 9.44 17.71 -7.39
C ILE A 81 9.65 18.96 -8.27
N PHE A 82 9.94 18.81 -9.56
CA PHE A 82 10.18 19.97 -10.43
C PHE A 82 8.98 20.93 -10.51
N PRO A 83 7.73 20.47 -10.65
CA PRO A 83 6.56 21.34 -10.59
C PRO A 83 6.40 22.03 -9.22
N ALA A 84 6.64 21.32 -8.12
CA ALA A 84 6.59 21.92 -6.78
C ALA A 84 7.63 23.04 -6.62
N ILE A 85 8.85 22.85 -7.13
CA ILE A 85 9.89 23.90 -7.15
C ILE A 85 9.43 25.10 -7.98
N LYS A 86 8.91 24.87 -9.20
CA LYS A 86 8.41 25.95 -10.07
C LYS A 86 7.28 26.74 -9.42
N ALA A 87 6.43 26.08 -8.63
CA ALA A 87 5.35 26.71 -7.90
C ALA A 87 5.78 27.40 -6.59
N ASN A 88 7.05 27.27 -6.18
CA ASN A 88 7.52 27.63 -4.84
C ASN A 88 6.63 27.00 -3.75
N ALA A 89 6.26 25.73 -3.94
CA ALA A 89 5.28 25.05 -3.13
C ALA A 89 5.78 24.87 -1.69
N VAL A 90 5.20 25.66 -0.79
CA VAL A 90 5.51 25.66 0.63
C VAL A 90 4.21 25.78 1.39
N TYR A 91 4.01 24.89 2.36
CA TYR A 91 2.88 24.93 3.28
C TYR A 91 3.40 25.29 4.67
N GLU A 92 3.07 26.50 5.14
CA GLU A 92 3.47 26.97 6.49
C GLU A 92 4.98 26.83 6.77
N GLY A 93 5.83 27.03 5.76
CA GLY A 93 7.29 26.87 5.86
C GLY A 93 7.81 25.46 5.55
N TYR A 94 6.95 24.48 5.28
CA TYR A 94 7.30 23.11 4.94
C TYR A 94 7.18 22.83 3.43
N PRO A 95 8.20 22.27 2.76
CA PRO A 95 8.25 22.09 1.29
C PRO A 95 7.44 20.89 0.79
N LEU A 96 6.42 20.45 1.53
CA LEU A 96 5.47 19.39 1.14
C LEU A 96 6.10 18.03 0.79
N SER A 97 7.34 17.74 1.22
CA SER A 97 8.10 16.57 0.74
C SER A 97 7.35 15.25 0.88
N THR A 98 6.73 14.98 2.05
CA THR A 98 5.91 13.78 2.24
C THR A 98 4.64 13.80 1.39
N ALA A 99 3.99 14.96 1.27
CA ALA A 99 2.71 15.09 0.58
C ALA A 99 2.84 14.87 -0.93
N LEU A 100 3.96 15.32 -1.53
CA LEU A 100 4.22 15.19 -2.97
C LEU A 100 4.38 13.74 -3.42
N ALA A 101 4.92 12.86 -2.57
CA ALA A 101 5.15 11.47 -2.93
C ALA A 101 3.86 10.63 -2.97
N ARG A 102 2.86 10.97 -2.15
CA ARG A 102 1.66 10.12 -1.96
C ARG A 102 0.83 9.91 -3.23
N PRO A 103 0.59 10.92 -4.08
CA PRO A 103 -0.13 10.69 -5.32
C PRO A 103 0.59 9.71 -6.26
N LEU A 104 1.91 9.87 -6.45
CA LEU A 104 2.67 8.95 -7.29
C LEU A 104 2.65 7.53 -6.75
N ILE A 105 2.85 7.36 -5.44
CA ILE A 105 2.79 6.03 -4.82
C ILE A 105 1.40 5.42 -5.04
N ALA A 106 0.32 6.18 -4.83
CA ALA A 106 -1.04 5.71 -5.06
C ALA A 106 -1.28 5.30 -6.52
N GLU A 107 -0.81 6.10 -7.49
CA GLU A 107 -0.91 5.80 -8.92
C GLU A 107 -0.18 4.48 -9.27
N LYS A 108 1.05 4.29 -8.78
CA LYS A 108 1.80 3.05 -9.00
C LYS A 108 1.17 1.83 -8.34
N ILE A 109 0.55 2.00 -7.18
CA ILE A 109 -0.20 0.91 -6.54
C ILE A 109 -1.43 0.52 -7.37
N VAL A 110 -2.13 1.48 -7.97
CA VAL A 110 -3.24 1.21 -8.91
C VAL A 110 -2.72 0.45 -10.13
N GLU A 111 -1.61 0.89 -10.74
CA GLU A 111 -1.00 0.19 -11.88
C GLU A 111 -0.65 -1.27 -11.56
N VAL A 112 -0.07 -1.52 -10.37
CA VAL A 112 0.23 -2.89 -9.91
C VAL A 112 -1.07 -3.69 -9.74
N ALA A 113 -2.09 -3.13 -9.09
CA ALA A 113 -3.38 -3.79 -8.89
C ALA A 113 -4.06 -4.20 -10.20
N GLU A 114 -4.09 -3.30 -11.18
CA GLU A 114 -4.64 -3.57 -12.51
C GLU A 114 -3.83 -4.65 -13.24
N SER A 115 -2.50 -4.58 -13.17
CA SER A 115 -1.62 -5.57 -13.82
C SER A 115 -1.76 -6.97 -13.22
N GLU A 116 -2.08 -7.06 -11.94
CA GLU A 116 -2.24 -8.31 -11.19
C GLU A 116 -3.66 -8.88 -11.26
N GLY A 117 -4.59 -8.13 -11.85
CA GLY A 117 -6.01 -8.46 -11.88
C GLY A 117 -6.60 -8.50 -10.47
N ALA A 118 -6.17 -7.59 -9.59
CA ALA A 118 -6.69 -7.46 -8.25
C ALA A 118 -8.12 -6.89 -8.26
N SER A 119 -8.94 -7.34 -7.32
CA SER A 119 -10.29 -6.83 -7.11
C SER A 119 -10.33 -5.70 -6.07
N ALA A 120 -9.27 -5.56 -5.26
CA ALA A 120 -9.14 -4.50 -4.29
C ALA A 120 -7.70 -3.96 -4.15
N ILE A 121 -7.59 -2.76 -3.58
CA ILE A 121 -6.36 -2.13 -3.13
C ILE A 121 -6.46 -1.92 -1.62
N ALA A 122 -5.40 -2.22 -0.88
CA ALA A 122 -5.33 -2.01 0.56
C ALA A 122 -4.20 -1.07 0.98
N HIS A 123 -4.38 -0.41 2.12
CA HIS A 123 -3.32 0.38 2.76
C HIS A 123 -3.37 0.32 4.30
N GLY A 124 -2.22 0.51 4.95
CA GLY A 124 -2.09 0.53 6.41
C GLY A 124 -2.31 1.89 7.08
N CYS A 125 -2.81 2.92 6.39
CA CYS A 125 -2.99 4.24 7.00
C CYS A 125 -4.01 4.20 8.16
N THR A 126 -3.70 4.92 9.24
CA THR A 126 -4.65 5.13 10.36
C THR A 126 -5.69 6.19 10.01
N GLY A 127 -6.81 6.20 10.76
CA GLY A 127 -7.88 7.20 10.60
C GLY A 127 -7.55 8.62 11.04
N LYS A 128 -6.36 8.88 11.59
CA LYS A 128 -5.98 10.19 12.19
C LYS A 128 -5.05 11.03 11.33
N GLY A 129 -4.47 10.45 10.27
CA GLY A 129 -3.47 11.09 9.42
C GLY A 129 -4.04 11.64 8.10
N ASN A 130 -3.29 12.57 7.50
CA ASN A 130 -3.59 13.09 6.16
C ASN A 130 -3.33 12.08 5.03
N ASP A 131 -2.46 11.10 5.27
CA ASP A 131 -2.01 10.18 4.23
C ASP A 131 -3.14 9.28 3.71
N GLN A 132 -4.12 8.90 4.54
CA GLN A 132 -5.30 8.17 4.07
C GLN A 132 -6.04 8.97 2.98
N PHE A 133 -6.20 10.29 3.17
CA PHE A 133 -6.91 11.13 2.21
C PHE A 133 -6.08 11.30 0.93
N ARG A 134 -4.76 11.47 1.07
CA ARG A 134 -3.86 11.62 -0.09
C ARG A 134 -3.82 10.36 -0.94
N PHE A 135 -3.80 9.18 -0.32
CA PHE A 135 -3.85 7.90 -1.03
C PHE A 135 -5.23 7.66 -1.65
N GLU A 136 -6.28 7.67 -0.84
CA GLU A 136 -7.61 7.29 -1.31
C GLU A 136 -8.18 8.23 -2.36
N ALA A 137 -7.93 9.54 -2.25
CA ALA A 137 -8.40 10.50 -3.26
C ALA A 137 -7.85 10.16 -4.65
N VAL A 138 -6.58 9.74 -4.71
CA VAL A 138 -5.93 9.37 -5.97
C VAL A 138 -6.42 8.02 -6.45
N ILE A 139 -6.43 6.99 -5.58
CA ILE A 139 -6.92 5.64 -5.94
C ILE A 139 -8.34 5.72 -6.50
N ARG A 140 -9.26 6.37 -5.77
CA ARG A 140 -10.67 6.51 -6.17
C ARG A 140 -10.89 7.36 -7.41
N SER A 141 -9.93 8.22 -7.77
CA SER A 141 -9.99 9.00 -9.02
C SER A 141 -9.49 8.22 -10.24
N ARG A 142 -8.74 7.13 -10.02
CA ARG A 142 -8.05 6.37 -11.06
C ARG A 142 -8.71 5.05 -11.38
N THR A 143 -9.42 4.46 -10.42
CA THR A 143 -10.01 3.13 -10.58
C THR A 143 -11.27 2.96 -9.73
N ASP A 144 -12.12 2.01 -10.13
CA ASP A 144 -13.33 1.60 -9.42
C ASP A 144 -13.08 0.42 -8.45
N LEU A 145 -11.83 -0.03 -8.29
CA LEU A 145 -11.46 -1.09 -7.35
C LEU A 145 -11.85 -0.73 -5.91
N GLU A 146 -12.19 -1.76 -5.14
CA GLU A 146 -12.48 -1.58 -3.71
C GLU A 146 -11.22 -1.10 -2.98
N VAL A 147 -11.40 -0.17 -2.03
CA VAL A 147 -10.30 0.35 -1.19
C VAL A 147 -10.52 -0.10 0.24
N ILE A 148 -9.57 -0.86 0.77
CA ILE A 148 -9.64 -1.48 2.10
C ILE A 148 -8.56 -0.87 3.01
N ALA A 149 -8.93 -0.44 4.22
CA ALA A 149 -8.00 0.15 5.18
C ALA A 149 -8.10 -0.54 6.54
N PRO A 150 -7.59 -1.78 6.70
CA PRO A 150 -7.94 -2.63 7.86
C PRO A 150 -7.66 -1.98 9.21
N ILE A 151 -6.53 -1.26 9.36
CA ILE A 151 -6.17 -0.58 10.62
C ILE A 151 -7.19 0.50 11.00
N ARG A 152 -7.63 1.30 10.02
CA ARG A 152 -8.65 2.33 10.23
C ARG A 152 -10.02 1.70 10.44
N ASP A 153 -10.41 0.78 9.57
CA ASP A 153 -11.78 0.28 9.49
C ASP A 153 -12.13 -0.60 10.70
N LEU A 154 -11.14 -1.29 11.28
CA LEU A 154 -11.25 -2.01 12.54
C LEU A 154 -10.90 -1.16 13.77
N ASN A 155 -10.48 0.10 13.56
CA ASN A 155 -10.06 1.04 14.60
C ASN A 155 -9.05 0.43 15.59
N LEU A 156 -8.06 -0.30 15.06
CA LEU A 156 -7.07 -1.00 15.88
C LEU A 156 -6.14 0.01 16.56
N THR A 157 -5.89 -0.26 17.84
CA THR A 157 -4.86 0.43 18.61
C THR A 157 -3.51 -0.24 18.41
N ARG A 158 -2.43 0.51 18.71
CA ARG A 158 -1.06 -0.02 18.66
C ARG A 158 -0.86 -1.27 19.51
N THR A 159 -1.54 -1.34 20.66
CA THR A 159 -1.45 -2.52 21.54
C THR A 159 -2.09 -3.74 20.88
N GLU A 160 -3.27 -3.58 20.29
CA GLU A 160 -3.96 -4.65 19.58
C GLU A 160 -3.18 -5.12 18.34
N GLU A 161 -2.57 -4.19 17.59
CA GLU A 161 -1.66 -4.54 16.49
C GLU A 161 -0.48 -5.40 16.97
N MET A 162 0.13 -5.06 18.10
CA MET A 162 1.25 -5.84 18.65
C MET A 162 0.81 -7.20 19.20
N GLU A 163 -0.37 -7.28 19.80
CA GLU A 163 -0.93 -8.55 20.28
C GLU A 163 -1.24 -9.48 19.11
N TYR A 164 -1.84 -8.95 18.05
CA TYR A 164 -2.11 -9.69 16.83
C TYR A 164 -0.84 -10.12 16.10
N ALA A 165 0.21 -9.29 16.09
CA ALA A 165 1.51 -9.67 15.52
C ALA A 165 2.26 -10.77 16.31
N ARG A 166 1.82 -11.08 17.54
CA ARG A 166 2.42 -12.14 18.39
C ARG A 166 1.68 -13.48 18.31
N SER A 167 0.43 -13.48 17.86
CA SER A 167 -0.40 -14.69 17.71
C SER A 167 -0.04 -15.45 16.43
#